data_AF-A0A9Q5HXY1-F1
#
_entry.id   AF-A0A9Q5HXY1-F1
#
_cell.length_a   1.000
_cell.length_b   1.000
_cell.length_c   1.000
_cell.angle_alpha   90.00
_cell.angle_beta   90.00
_cell.angle_gamma   90.00
#
_symmetry.space_group_name_H-M   'P 1'
#
loop_
_entity.id
_entity.type
_entity.pdbx_description
1 polymer ?
#
loop_
_entity_poly.entity_id
_entity_poly.type
_entity_poly.pdbx_seq_one_letter_code
_entity_poly.pdbx_strand_id
1 'polypeptide(L)'
;MTLFVPTYPPCDPTDKNGFSYETVLKRWPIILTKLIDHIHRVNHELTMAATRSSTEGSVDPNWETRVEEGKAIIEKVSKLKYEMARDRALHTEGSVDPNWETRVEEGKAIIEKVSKLKYEMARDRALQPIGDDGEADVGTYNLELAKLGEQGKNTWFTAPWLYAECNLYRLLRSWFAITTYWRYYDPFLSGKEDSFKASSAAIYKLAATMHEFEETKAELEEDPSKLDVLFNEMIQMCLWGNATDLSLLTNLTHEDILKLQSVGKEAQDERKAFILRDDEKVAFEYLTTLKDARVDFILDNDLVFADFLVTYTPYVSKVVFHPKSIPWFVSDVTPPDFRALFTSLRSESFFLHDAPSGDARIQLSTLLTRWEQYVEKGAFALSVPLETKLGEKNEIYDFWTAPNPYWDMIEKAPKLFESLKQSGLVIFKARLTDSGHNKTSLVNGTH
;
A
#
# COMPACT_ATOMS: atom_id res chain seq x y z
N MET A 1 16.49 -2.26 31.68
CA MET A 1 15.65 -3.09 30.80
C MET A 1 16.50 -4.24 30.31
N THR A 2 16.04 -5.48 30.45
CA THR A 2 16.65 -6.63 29.77
C THR A 2 16.44 -6.45 28.27
N LEU A 3 17.52 -6.51 27.48
CA LEU A 3 17.44 -6.51 26.02
C LEU A 3 16.54 -7.69 25.60
N PHE A 4 15.56 -7.43 24.74
CA PHE A 4 14.74 -8.48 24.16
C PHE A 4 15.65 -9.42 23.35
N VAL A 5 15.53 -10.72 23.58
CA VAL A 5 16.24 -11.74 22.80
C VAL A 5 15.18 -12.47 21.98
N PRO A 6 15.22 -12.37 20.64
CA PRO A 6 14.25 -13.05 19.80
C PRO A 6 14.36 -14.57 19.99
N THR A 7 13.23 -15.25 19.96
CA THR A 7 13.15 -16.71 20.15
C THR A 7 13.74 -17.49 18.98
N TYR A 8 13.80 -16.87 17.80
CA TYR A 8 14.36 -17.44 16.58
C TYR A 8 15.44 -16.52 16.00
N PRO A 9 16.47 -17.07 15.34
CA PRO A 9 17.41 -16.24 14.61
C PRO A 9 16.71 -15.52 13.45
N PRO A 10 17.18 -14.32 13.05
CA PRO A 10 16.69 -13.66 11.84
C PRO A 10 16.80 -14.57 10.62
N CYS A 11 15.87 -14.45 9.68
CA CYS A 11 15.95 -15.19 8.42
C CYS A 11 17.30 -14.92 7.73
N ASP A 12 17.97 -16.00 7.36
CA ASP A 12 19.31 -15.99 6.81
C ASP A 12 19.23 -16.15 5.29
N PRO A 13 19.59 -15.12 4.49
CA PRO A 13 19.64 -15.26 3.04
C PRO A 13 20.74 -16.17 2.52
N THR A 14 21.57 -16.79 3.38
CA THR A 14 22.54 -17.81 2.96
C THR A 14 21.94 -19.23 2.86
N ASP A 15 20.79 -19.47 3.51
CA ASP A 15 20.08 -20.74 3.38
C ASP A 15 19.41 -20.85 2.01
N LYS A 16 20.02 -21.63 1.10
CA LYS A 16 19.55 -21.82 -0.28
C LYS A 16 18.15 -22.45 -0.41
N ASN A 17 17.66 -23.10 0.66
CA ASN A 17 16.31 -23.66 0.70
C ASN A 17 15.31 -22.69 1.34
N GLY A 18 15.79 -21.60 1.94
CA GLY A 18 14.99 -20.60 2.61
C GLY A 18 14.33 -19.61 1.66
N PHE A 19 13.16 -19.12 2.07
CA PHE A 19 12.41 -18.10 1.33
C PHE A 19 13.16 -16.76 1.20
N SER A 20 14.01 -16.43 2.17
CA SER A 20 14.92 -15.27 2.13
C SER A 20 15.87 -15.37 0.94
N TYR A 21 16.55 -16.50 0.75
CA TYR A 21 17.46 -16.72 -0.40
C TYR A 21 16.71 -16.63 -1.73
N GLU A 22 15.53 -17.25 -1.85
CA GLU A 22 14.71 -17.12 -3.05
C GLU A 22 14.29 -15.66 -3.33
N THR A 23 13.96 -14.92 -2.27
CA THR A 23 13.58 -13.51 -2.38
C THR A 23 14.74 -12.67 -2.93
N VAL A 24 15.95 -12.82 -2.38
CA VAL A 24 17.16 -12.13 -2.89
C VAL A 24 17.48 -12.56 -4.32
N LEU A 25 17.45 -13.86 -4.61
CA LEU A 25 17.86 -14.41 -5.90
C LEU A 25 16.90 -14.06 -7.04
N LYS A 26 15.58 -14.08 -6.78
CA LYS A 26 14.55 -13.97 -7.83
C LYS A 26 13.67 -12.73 -7.68
N ARG A 27 13.11 -12.50 -6.49
CA ARG A 27 12.03 -11.51 -6.32
C ARG A 27 12.53 -10.07 -6.37
N TRP A 28 13.61 -9.74 -5.66
CA TRP A 28 14.18 -8.38 -5.72
C TRP A 28 14.65 -8.00 -7.14
N PRO A 29 15.36 -8.86 -7.90
CA PRO A 29 15.67 -8.57 -9.31
C PRO A 29 14.43 -8.33 -10.20
N ILE A 30 13.32 -9.04 -9.97
CA ILE A 30 12.06 -8.80 -10.67
C ILE A 30 11.50 -7.41 -10.36
N ILE A 31 11.50 -7.01 -9.08
CA ILE A 31 11.05 -5.68 -8.65
C ILE A 31 11.89 -4.58 -9.30
N LEU A 32 13.22 -4.70 -9.29
CA LEU A 32 14.12 -3.74 -9.93
C LEU A 32 13.90 -3.67 -11.44
N THR A 33 13.63 -4.80 -12.10
CA THR A 33 13.31 -4.84 -13.53
C THR A 33 12.01 -4.10 -13.83
N LYS A 34 10.95 -4.36 -13.06
CA LYS A 34 9.67 -3.67 -13.21
C LYS A 34 9.81 -2.16 -13.02
N LEU A 35 10.65 -1.72 -12.08
CA LEU A 35 10.94 -0.31 -11.84
C LEU A 35 11.67 0.32 -13.04
N ILE A 36 12.70 -0.35 -13.59
CA ILE A 36 13.39 0.10 -14.81
C ILE A 36 12.40 0.25 -15.97
N ASP A 37 11.59 -0.79 -16.22
CA ASP A 37 10.61 -0.79 -17.30
C ASP A 37 9.59 0.34 -17.13
N HIS A 38 9.19 0.61 -15.89
CA HIS A 38 8.25 1.68 -15.57
C HIS A 38 8.82 3.07 -15.88
N ILE A 39 10.01 3.40 -15.37
CA ILE A 39 10.65 4.70 -15.65
C ILE A 39 10.91 4.85 -17.15
N HIS A 40 11.31 3.76 -17.83
CA HIS A 40 11.51 3.77 -19.27
C HIS A 40 10.21 4.12 -20.03
N ARG A 41 9.07 3.54 -19.65
CA ARG A 41 7.75 3.89 -20.23
C ARG A 41 7.40 5.35 -19.99
N VAL A 42 7.59 5.86 -18.76
CA VAL A 42 7.32 7.28 -18.44
C VAL A 42 8.19 8.21 -19.28
N ASN A 43 9.49 7.91 -19.41
CA ASN A 43 10.39 8.70 -20.26
C ASN A 43 9.97 8.67 -21.74
N HIS A 44 9.53 7.50 -22.23
CA HIS A 44 9.04 7.35 -23.60
C HIS A 44 7.76 8.17 -23.82
N GLU A 45 6.80 8.13 -22.89
CA GLU A 45 5.58 8.95 -22.92
C GLU A 45 5.89 10.44 -23.00
N LEU A 46 6.80 10.94 -22.14
CA LEU A 46 7.23 12.34 -22.14
C LEU A 46 7.84 12.75 -23.48
N THR A 47 8.70 11.91 -24.04
CA THR A 47 9.36 12.16 -25.34
C THR A 47 8.33 12.19 -26.49
N MET A 48 7.36 11.27 -26.47
CA MET A 48 6.31 11.20 -27.49
C MET A 48 5.35 12.37 -27.40
N ALA A 49 4.97 12.81 -26.20
CA ALA A 49 4.15 14.00 -26.01
C ALA A 49 4.85 15.26 -26.56
N ALA A 50 6.14 15.42 -26.28
CA ALA A 50 6.95 16.53 -26.80
C ALA A 50 7.06 16.50 -28.35
N THR A 51 7.29 15.32 -28.92
CA THR A 51 7.42 15.16 -30.38
C THR A 51 6.11 15.50 -31.10
N ARG A 52 4.95 15.03 -30.59
CA ARG A 52 3.63 15.30 -31.19
C ARG A 52 3.30 16.78 -31.23
N SER A 53 3.57 17.51 -30.14
CA SER A 53 3.35 18.95 -30.07
C SER A 53 4.26 19.73 -31.03
N SER A 54 5.50 19.27 -31.26
CA SER A 54 6.39 19.88 -32.26
C SER A 54 5.91 19.69 -33.70
N THR A 55 5.23 18.57 -34.01
CA THR A 55 4.71 18.27 -35.36
C THR A 55 3.36 18.91 -35.67
N GLU A 56 2.52 19.21 -34.67
CA GLU A 56 1.25 19.92 -34.88
C GLU A 56 1.44 21.40 -35.29
N GLY A 57 2.65 21.94 -35.15
CA GLY A 57 3.05 23.26 -35.66
C GLY A 57 3.43 23.33 -37.15
N SER A 58 3.54 22.18 -37.84
CA SER A 58 3.84 22.13 -39.29
C SER A 58 2.92 21.15 -40.01
N VAL A 59 1.74 21.62 -40.44
CA VAL A 59 0.83 20.80 -41.24
C VAL A 59 1.29 20.81 -42.71
N ASP A 60 1.77 19.66 -43.19
CA ASP A 60 1.86 19.32 -44.62
C ASP A 60 0.43 19.12 -45.16
N PRO A 61 -0.02 19.81 -46.23
CA PRO A 61 -1.41 19.77 -46.71
C PRO A 61 -1.91 18.41 -47.22
N ASN A 62 -1.06 17.37 -47.26
CA ASN A 62 -1.38 16.09 -47.91
C ASN A 62 -1.39 14.89 -46.93
N TRP A 63 -1.49 15.14 -45.62
CA TRP A 63 -1.43 14.10 -44.60
C TRP A 63 -2.72 13.26 -44.46
N GLU A 64 -3.88 13.84 -44.78
CA GLU A 64 -5.20 13.15 -44.72
C GLU A 64 -5.24 11.93 -45.65
N THR A 65 -4.66 12.04 -46.84
CA THR A 65 -4.65 10.97 -47.86
C THR A 65 -3.79 9.76 -47.48
N ARG A 66 -2.79 9.92 -46.60
CA ARG A 66 -1.89 8.82 -46.18
C ARG A 66 -2.36 8.10 -44.91
N VAL A 67 -3.36 8.66 -44.26
CA VAL A 67 -3.81 8.26 -42.94
C VAL A 67 -5.12 7.46 -43.01
N GLU A 68 -5.93 7.68 -44.05
CA GLU A 68 -7.16 6.94 -44.32
C GLU A 68 -6.92 5.44 -44.60
N GLU A 69 -5.76 5.06 -45.15
CA GLU A 69 -5.41 3.65 -45.39
C GLU A 69 -4.88 2.92 -44.13
N GLY A 70 -4.49 3.66 -43.08
CA GLY A 70 -3.97 3.10 -41.83
C GLY A 70 -4.93 3.16 -40.63
N LYS A 71 -5.97 4.01 -40.66
CA LYS A 71 -6.78 4.34 -39.48
C LYS A 71 -7.94 3.40 -39.15
N ALA A 72 -8.46 2.61 -40.08
CA ALA A 72 -9.68 1.84 -39.81
C ALA A 72 -9.52 0.71 -38.76
N ILE A 73 -8.30 0.23 -38.50
CA ILE A 73 -8.06 -0.92 -37.59
C ILE A 73 -7.35 -0.48 -36.30
N ILE A 74 -6.48 0.53 -36.37
CA ILE A 74 -5.71 1.02 -35.21
C ILE A 74 -6.53 1.98 -34.35
N GLU A 75 -7.52 2.69 -34.91
CA GLU A 75 -8.29 3.70 -34.17
C GLU A 75 -9.24 3.10 -33.13
N LYS A 76 -9.81 1.90 -33.37
CA LYS A 76 -10.67 1.24 -32.37
C LYS A 76 -9.88 0.61 -31.22
N VAL A 77 -8.71 0.02 -31.50
CA VAL A 77 -7.85 -0.58 -30.46
C VAL A 77 -7.09 0.51 -29.68
N SER A 78 -6.74 1.62 -30.33
CA SER A 78 -6.08 2.74 -29.68
C SER A 78 -7.05 3.58 -28.88
N LYS A 79 -8.30 3.84 -29.31
CA LYS A 79 -9.29 4.51 -28.45
C LYS A 79 -9.59 3.71 -27.18
N LEU A 80 -9.76 2.39 -27.29
CA LEU A 80 -10.01 1.54 -26.13
C LEU A 80 -8.81 1.44 -25.16
N LYS A 81 -7.56 1.52 -25.64
CA LYS A 81 -6.37 1.61 -24.77
C LYS A 81 -6.09 3.03 -24.26
N TYR A 82 -6.53 4.06 -24.98
CA TYR A 82 -6.27 5.48 -24.67
C TYR A 82 -7.31 6.06 -23.70
N GLU A 83 -8.50 5.47 -23.62
CA GLU A 83 -9.53 5.83 -22.64
C GLU A 83 -9.28 5.19 -21.26
N MET A 84 -8.49 4.10 -21.18
CA MET A 84 -8.11 3.45 -19.92
C MET A 84 -6.96 4.16 -19.15
N ALA A 85 -6.33 5.17 -19.76
CA ALA A 85 -5.15 5.86 -19.21
C ALA A 85 -5.41 7.29 -18.70
N ARG A 86 -6.68 7.73 -18.66
CA ARG A 86 -7.06 9.02 -18.05
C ARG A 86 -7.45 8.82 -16.60
N ASP A 87 -6.45 8.93 -15.72
CA ASP A 87 -6.64 9.58 -14.41
C ASP A 87 -5.28 10.07 -13.85
N ARG A 88 -4.50 10.79 -14.67
CA ARG A 88 -3.42 11.65 -14.16
C ARG A 88 -3.99 13.05 -13.96
N ALA A 89 -4.37 13.38 -12.74
CA ALA A 89 -4.65 14.76 -12.36
C ALA A 89 -3.40 15.63 -12.60
N LEU A 90 -3.63 16.80 -13.21
CA LEU A 90 -2.71 17.94 -13.41
C LEU A 90 -1.63 17.82 -14.50
N HIS A 91 -2.01 17.43 -15.71
CA HIS A 91 -1.45 18.08 -16.90
C HIS A 91 -2.59 18.54 -17.79
N THR A 92 -2.71 19.86 -17.94
CA THR A 92 -3.56 20.51 -18.95
C THR A 92 -3.36 19.83 -20.31
N GLU A 93 -4.44 19.32 -20.89
CA GLU A 93 -4.44 18.80 -22.25
C GLU A 93 -3.78 19.81 -23.20
N GLY A 94 -2.73 19.37 -23.91
CA GLY A 94 -2.11 20.12 -25.00
C GLY A 94 -0.84 20.90 -24.67
N SER A 95 -0.39 21.00 -23.41
CA SER A 95 0.89 21.64 -23.09
C SER A 95 1.98 20.61 -22.80
N VAL A 96 3.02 20.56 -23.63
CA VAL A 96 4.26 19.82 -23.33
C VAL A 96 4.85 20.35 -22.03
N ASP A 97 5.23 19.47 -21.11
CA ASP A 97 6.02 19.84 -19.94
C ASP A 97 7.30 20.57 -20.42
N PRO A 98 7.48 21.86 -20.12
CA PRO A 98 8.63 22.62 -20.64
C PRO A 98 9.97 22.05 -20.16
N ASN A 99 9.97 21.20 -19.13
CA ASN A 99 11.16 20.58 -18.57
C ASN A 99 11.26 19.07 -18.86
N TRP A 100 10.54 18.58 -19.87
CA TRP A 100 10.48 17.15 -20.20
C TRP A 100 11.87 16.55 -20.47
N GLU A 101 12.79 17.29 -21.10
CA GLU A 101 14.16 16.82 -21.38
C GLU A 101 14.92 16.51 -20.09
N THR A 102 14.98 17.48 -19.16
CA THR A 102 15.61 17.29 -17.85
C THR A 102 14.97 16.14 -17.08
N ARG A 103 13.63 16.03 -17.12
CA ARG A 103 12.92 14.92 -16.47
C ARG A 103 13.31 13.57 -17.08
N VAL A 104 13.46 13.48 -18.40
CA VAL A 104 13.93 12.26 -19.09
C VAL A 104 15.39 11.94 -18.73
N GLU A 105 16.27 12.95 -18.65
CA GLU A 105 17.66 12.78 -18.22
C GLU A 105 17.77 12.26 -16.79
N GLU A 106 17.04 12.85 -15.84
CA GLU A 106 16.95 12.36 -14.46
C GLU A 106 16.46 10.90 -14.42
N GLY A 107 15.41 10.57 -15.19
CA GLY A 107 14.89 9.21 -15.28
C GLY A 107 15.91 8.22 -15.84
N LYS A 108 16.69 8.60 -16.86
CA LYS A 108 17.79 7.77 -17.40
C LYS A 108 18.87 7.52 -16.34
N ALA A 109 19.25 8.54 -15.58
CA ALA A 109 20.22 8.40 -14.50
C ALA A 109 19.72 7.46 -13.37
N ILE A 110 18.44 7.51 -13.03
CA ILE A 110 17.85 6.55 -12.08
C ILE A 110 17.89 5.13 -12.65
N ILE A 111 17.50 4.93 -13.92
CA ILE A 111 17.55 3.61 -14.60
C ILE A 111 18.98 3.03 -14.55
N GLU A 112 20.00 3.85 -14.81
CA GLU A 112 21.40 3.42 -14.76
C GLU A 112 21.78 2.91 -13.36
N LYS A 113 21.44 3.66 -12.31
CA LYS A 113 21.70 3.26 -10.91
C LYS A 113 20.99 1.96 -10.53
N VAL A 114 19.71 1.82 -10.89
CA VAL A 114 18.90 0.62 -10.62
C VAL A 114 19.45 -0.59 -11.39
N SER A 115 19.86 -0.40 -12.63
CA SER A 115 20.46 -1.45 -13.46
C SER A 115 21.79 -1.94 -12.88
N LYS A 116 22.63 -1.00 -12.42
CA LYS A 116 23.88 -1.31 -11.71
C LYS A 116 23.62 -2.09 -10.43
N LEU A 117 22.66 -1.66 -9.61
CA LEU A 117 22.27 -2.35 -8.38
C LEU A 117 21.83 -3.80 -8.63
N LYS A 118 20.98 -4.01 -9.64
CA LYS A 118 20.54 -5.35 -10.04
C LYS A 118 21.73 -6.24 -10.44
N TYR A 119 22.69 -5.68 -11.18
CA TYR A 119 23.92 -6.40 -11.57
C TYR A 119 24.80 -6.77 -10.37
N GLU A 120 24.95 -5.85 -9.41
CA GLU A 120 25.72 -6.02 -8.18
C GLU A 120 25.08 -7.06 -7.25
N MET A 121 23.75 -7.00 -7.08
CA MET A 121 22.95 -7.96 -6.33
C MET A 121 23.10 -9.39 -6.88
N ALA A 122 23.01 -9.55 -8.20
CA ALA A 122 23.18 -10.86 -8.84
C ALA A 122 24.59 -11.48 -8.68
N ARG A 123 25.58 -10.69 -8.25
CA ARG A 123 26.96 -11.12 -8.00
C ARG A 123 27.33 -11.11 -6.53
N ASP A 124 26.34 -10.98 -5.65
CA ASP A 124 26.52 -10.89 -4.22
C ASP A 124 27.59 -9.86 -3.81
N ARG A 125 27.56 -8.69 -4.46
CA ARG A 125 28.46 -7.59 -4.08
C ARG A 125 28.05 -7.03 -2.72
N ALA A 126 28.96 -6.30 -2.09
CA ALA A 126 28.64 -5.56 -0.87
C ALA A 126 27.50 -4.55 -1.12
N LEU A 127 26.60 -4.38 -0.14
CA LEU A 127 25.62 -3.30 -0.15
C LEU A 127 26.36 -1.96 -0.10
N GLN A 128 25.83 -0.97 -0.81
CA GLN A 128 26.43 0.37 -0.87
C GLN A 128 25.84 1.28 0.22
N PRO A 129 26.64 2.19 0.79
CA PRO A 129 26.12 3.24 1.67
C PRO A 129 25.08 4.10 0.96
N ILE A 130 24.11 4.58 1.73
CA ILE A 130 23.09 5.51 1.28
C ILE A 130 23.72 6.91 1.28
N GLY A 131 23.64 7.61 0.14
CA GLY A 131 24.11 8.99 0.03
C GLY A 131 23.26 9.94 0.87
N ASP A 132 23.82 11.08 1.27
CA ASP A 132 23.04 12.11 1.96
C ASP A 132 22.02 12.73 0.99
N ASP A 133 20.75 12.47 1.27
CA ASP A 133 19.59 12.96 0.50
C ASP A 133 18.71 13.91 1.32
N GLY A 134 19.13 14.23 2.55
CA GLY A 134 18.38 15.07 3.49
C GLY A 134 17.18 14.39 4.15
N GLU A 135 16.89 13.11 3.89
CA GLU A 135 15.77 12.36 4.47
C GLU A 135 16.18 11.58 5.74
N ALA A 136 15.22 10.91 6.39
CA ALA A 136 15.45 10.18 7.64
C ALA A 136 16.40 8.99 7.46
N ASP A 137 16.98 8.55 8.58
CA ASP A 137 17.70 7.29 8.77
C ASP A 137 18.95 7.01 7.91
N VAL A 138 19.45 7.96 7.10
CA VAL A 138 20.72 7.78 6.35
C VAL A 138 21.84 7.32 7.29
N GLY A 139 22.00 7.99 8.43
CA GLY A 139 22.99 7.64 9.45
C GLY A 139 22.73 6.27 10.09
N THR A 140 21.46 5.95 10.39
CA THR A 140 21.03 4.68 10.98
C THR A 140 21.42 3.50 10.08
N TYR A 141 21.08 3.58 8.79
CA TYR A 141 21.44 2.55 7.81
C TYR A 141 22.96 2.42 7.65
N ASN A 142 23.65 3.54 7.43
CA ASN A 142 25.09 3.50 7.16
C ASN A 142 25.91 3.00 8.36
N LEU A 143 25.49 3.33 9.59
CA LEU A 143 26.11 2.81 10.81
C LEU A 143 25.94 1.30 10.92
N GLU A 144 24.74 0.78 10.67
CA GLU A 144 24.48 -0.66 10.72
C GLU A 144 25.21 -1.41 9.60
N LEU A 145 25.24 -0.86 8.38
CA LEU A 145 26.02 -1.41 7.27
C LEU A 145 27.51 -1.54 7.61
N ALA A 146 28.08 -0.53 8.28
CA ALA A 146 29.49 -0.56 8.68
C ALA A 146 29.76 -1.68 9.68
N LYS A 147 28.91 -1.85 10.71
CA LYS A 147 29.01 -2.96 11.67
C LYS A 147 28.88 -4.32 11.00
N LEU A 148 27.93 -4.46 10.08
CA LEU A 148 27.78 -5.68 9.29
C LEU A 148 29.04 -5.96 8.44
N GLY A 149 29.69 -4.91 7.92
CA GLY A 149 30.96 -5.02 7.20
C GLY A 149 32.10 -5.56 8.05
N GLU A 150 32.23 -5.10 9.30
CA GLU A 150 33.20 -5.64 10.27
C GLU A 150 32.98 -7.13 10.56
N GLN A 151 31.73 -7.60 10.43
CA GLN A 151 31.34 -9.00 10.63
C GLN A 151 31.39 -9.84 9.35
N GLY A 152 31.72 -9.25 8.19
CA GLY A 152 31.67 -9.93 6.90
C GLY A 152 30.25 -10.26 6.42
N LYS A 153 29.25 -9.53 6.91
CA LYS A 153 27.81 -9.71 6.61
C LYS A 153 27.21 -8.54 5.83
N ASN A 154 27.99 -7.89 4.98
CA ASN A 154 27.57 -6.70 4.24
C ASN A 154 27.33 -6.96 2.74
N THR A 155 27.10 -8.20 2.32
CA THR A 155 26.70 -8.54 0.94
C THR A 155 25.20 -8.89 0.87
N TRP A 156 24.63 -8.86 -0.34
CA TRP A 156 23.19 -9.09 -0.54
C TRP A 156 22.68 -10.44 0.00
N PHE A 157 23.52 -11.48 -0.01
CA PHE A 157 23.19 -12.80 0.52
C PHE A 157 23.68 -13.04 1.95
N THR A 158 24.50 -12.16 2.53
CA THR A 158 25.05 -12.35 3.89
C THR A 158 24.46 -11.40 4.93
N ALA A 159 23.94 -10.24 4.51
CA ALA A 159 23.26 -9.32 5.40
C ALA A 159 21.95 -9.91 5.93
N PRO A 160 21.52 -9.56 7.17
CA PRO A 160 20.22 -9.97 7.68
C PRO A 160 19.10 -9.59 6.69
N TRP A 161 18.19 -10.52 6.40
CA TRP A 161 17.20 -10.34 5.32
C TRP A 161 16.39 -9.05 5.47
N LEU A 162 15.88 -8.77 6.68
CA LEU A 162 15.14 -7.56 7.01
C LEU A 162 15.96 -6.30 6.70
N TYR A 163 17.22 -6.26 7.15
CA TYR A 163 18.10 -5.12 6.91
C TYR A 163 18.32 -4.90 5.41
N ALA A 164 18.64 -5.96 4.68
CA ALA A 164 18.90 -5.89 3.24
C ALA A 164 17.66 -5.45 2.44
N GLU A 165 16.47 -5.91 2.82
CA GLU A 165 15.22 -5.49 2.18
C GLU A 165 14.90 -4.02 2.47
N CYS A 166 14.99 -3.60 3.74
CA CYS A 166 14.80 -2.20 4.11
C CYS A 166 15.82 -1.28 3.42
N ASN A 167 17.09 -1.70 3.37
CA ASN A 167 18.16 -0.96 2.70
C ASN A 167 17.89 -0.81 1.20
N LEU A 168 17.37 -1.85 0.53
CA LEU A 168 16.99 -1.80 -0.88
C LEU A 168 16.03 -0.65 -1.18
N TYR A 169 14.91 -0.57 -0.45
CA TYR A 169 13.91 0.48 -0.68
C TYR A 169 14.40 1.86 -0.26
N ARG A 170 15.15 1.97 0.85
CA ARG A 170 15.73 3.24 1.29
C ARG A 170 16.77 3.76 0.30
N LEU A 171 17.59 2.88 -0.28
CA LEU A 171 18.57 3.22 -1.31
C LEU A 171 17.88 3.68 -2.60
N LEU A 172 16.84 2.95 -3.05
CA LEU A 172 16.03 3.38 -4.19
C LEU A 172 15.48 4.78 -3.96
N ARG A 173 14.83 5.02 -2.81
CA ARG A 173 14.30 6.34 -2.44
C ARG A 173 15.35 7.45 -2.55
N SER A 174 16.57 7.21 -2.06
CA SER A 174 17.64 8.22 -2.07
C SER A 174 17.95 8.75 -3.46
N TRP A 175 17.81 7.92 -4.50
CA TRP A 175 18.07 8.34 -5.87
C TRP A 175 16.95 9.20 -6.45
N PHE A 176 15.71 8.99 -6.03
CA PHE A 176 14.60 9.88 -6.39
C PHE A 176 14.69 11.19 -5.61
N ALA A 177 14.96 11.12 -4.30
CA ALA A 177 14.96 12.26 -3.40
C ALA A 177 15.89 13.40 -3.86
N ILE A 178 17.06 13.08 -4.42
CA ILE A 178 18.04 14.09 -4.86
C ILE A 178 17.75 14.72 -6.24
N THR A 179 16.70 14.27 -6.94
CA THR A 179 16.31 14.84 -8.24
C THR A 179 15.38 16.04 -8.09
N THR A 180 15.11 16.74 -9.18
CA THR A 180 14.16 17.86 -9.21
C THR A 180 12.75 17.36 -9.50
N TYR A 181 12.56 16.59 -10.57
CA TYR A 181 11.23 16.23 -11.07
C TYR A 181 10.74 14.88 -10.57
N TRP A 182 11.64 14.03 -10.07
CA TRP A 182 11.31 12.71 -9.54
C TRP A 182 11.29 12.66 -8.00
N ARG A 183 11.61 13.77 -7.30
CA ARG A 183 11.73 13.82 -5.83
C ARG A 183 10.54 13.26 -5.08
N TYR A 184 9.33 13.56 -5.52
CA TYR A 184 8.09 13.08 -4.89
C TYR A 184 7.37 12.03 -5.73
N TYR A 185 8.08 11.41 -6.67
CA TYR A 185 7.53 10.37 -7.53
C TYR A 185 7.51 9.02 -6.79
N ASP A 186 6.35 8.37 -6.78
CA ASP A 186 6.22 6.97 -6.37
C ASP A 186 6.27 6.07 -7.62
N PRO A 187 7.35 5.26 -7.80
CA PRO A 187 7.47 4.36 -8.95
C PRO A 187 6.55 3.13 -8.88
N PHE A 188 5.86 2.91 -7.77
CA PHE A 188 4.95 1.80 -7.57
C PHE A 188 3.47 2.21 -7.64
N LEU A 189 3.15 3.50 -7.64
CA LEU A 189 1.78 4.02 -7.63
C LEU A 189 0.91 3.40 -8.73
N SER A 190 1.39 3.32 -9.97
CA SER A 190 0.58 2.76 -11.07
C SER A 190 0.21 1.30 -10.80
N GLY A 191 1.10 0.52 -10.21
CA GLY A 191 0.80 -0.87 -9.83
C GLY A 191 -0.19 -0.96 -8.67
N LYS A 192 -0.15 0.00 -7.73
CA LYS A 192 -1.16 0.12 -6.66
C LYS A 192 -2.53 0.44 -7.26
N GLU A 193 -2.60 1.41 -8.16
CA GLU A 193 -3.84 1.80 -8.86
C GLU A 193 -4.40 0.67 -9.70
N ASP A 194 -3.58 -0.05 -10.46
CA ASP A 194 -4.02 -1.21 -11.25
C ASP A 194 -4.63 -2.29 -10.35
N SER A 195 -3.99 -2.57 -9.21
CA SER A 195 -4.49 -3.52 -8.22
C SER A 195 -5.81 -3.04 -7.57
N PHE A 196 -5.92 -1.74 -7.33
CA PHE A 196 -7.12 -1.13 -6.78
C PHE A 196 -8.29 -1.17 -7.77
N LYS A 197 -8.04 -0.84 -9.04
CA LYS A 197 -9.02 -0.96 -10.14
C LYS A 197 -9.52 -2.38 -10.30
N ALA A 198 -8.63 -3.37 -10.21
CA ALA A 198 -8.99 -4.78 -10.27
C ALA A 198 -9.86 -5.25 -9.08
N SER A 199 -9.95 -4.45 -8.01
CA SER A 199 -10.76 -4.73 -6.82
C SER A 199 -12.14 -4.03 -6.85
N SER A 200 -12.52 -3.40 -7.96
CA SER A 200 -13.79 -2.69 -8.18
C SER A 200 -15.02 -3.43 -7.63
N ALA A 201 -15.22 -4.69 -8.04
CA ALA A 201 -16.37 -5.50 -7.65
C ALA A 201 -16.43 -5.75 -6.14
N ALA A 202 -15.27 -6.00 -5.51
CA ALA A 202 -15.17 -6.18 -4.06
C ALA A 202 -15.49 -4.87 -3.32
N ILE A 203 -15.00 -3.73 -3.82
CA ILE A 203 -15.25 -2.40 -3.23
C ILE A 203 -16.75 -2.09 -3.21
N TYR A 204 -17.47 -2.32 -4.31
CA TYR A 204 -18.91 -2.07 -4.35
C TYR A 204 -19.70 -3.05 -3.45
N LYS A 205 -19.26 -4.30 -3.35
CA LYS A 205 -19.86 -5.28 -2.44
C LYS A 205 -19.66 -4.90 -0.97
N LEU A 206 -18.48 -4.38 -0.62
CA LEU A 206 -18.20 -3.84 0.71
C LEU A 206 -19.07 -2.61 0.99
N ALA A 207 -19.23 -1.71 0.01
CA ALA A 207 -20.13 -0.56 0.15
C ALA A 207 -21.58 -0.96 0.39
N ALA A 208 -22.08 -1.97 -0.35
CA ALA A 208 -23.41 -2.53 -0.12
C ALA A 208 -23.53 -3.15 1.28
N THR A 209 -22.53 -3.93 1.73
CA THR A 209 -22.51 -4.51 3.08
C THR A 209 -22.58 -3.43 4.17
N MET A 210 -21.80 -2.36 4.03
CA MET A 210 -21.83 -1.23 4.98
C MET A 210 -23.14 -0.45 4.95
N HIS A 211 -23.85 -0.45 3.81
CA HIS A 211 -25.19 0.12 3.73
C HIS A 211 -26.22 -0.73 4.49
N GLU A 212 -26.18 -2.06 4.37
CA GLU A 212 -27.05 -2.96 5.15
C GLU A 212 -26.79 -2.84 6.67
N PHE A 213 -25.54 -2.58 7.08
CA PHE A 213 -25.20 -2.30 8.48
C PHE A 213 -25.85 -1.00 8.98
N GLU A 214 -25.93 0.02 8.13
CA GLU A 214 -26.61 1.27 8.49
C GLU A 214 -28.12 1.05 8.70
N GLU A 215 -28.75 0.27 7.83
CA GLU A 215 -30.19 -0.05 7.93
C GLU A 215 -30.52 -0.92 9.16
N THR A 216 -29.54 -1.63 9.73
CA THR A 216 -29.70 -2.48 10.94
C THR A 216 -29.16 -1.84 12.21
N LYS A 217 -28.75 -0.57 12.15
CA LYS A 217 -27.97 0.06 13.24
C LYS A 217 -28.72 0.09 14.57
N ALA A 218 -30.01 0.44 14.56
CA ALA A 218 -30.80 0.52 15.77
C ALA A 218 -30.92 -0.85 16.47
N GLU A 219 -31.10 -1.92 15.69
CA GLU A 219 -31.19 -3.28 16.20
C GLU A 219 -29.85 -3.79 16.74
N LEU A 220 -28.73 -3.38 16.15
CA LEU A 220 -27.38 -3.69 16.65
C LEU A 220 -27.08 -2.97 17.97
N GLU A 221 -27.59 -1.75 18.15
CA GLU A 221 -27.48 -1.00 19.41
C GLU A 221 -28.31 -1.66 20.54
N GLU A 222 -29.45 -2.28 20.21
CA GLU A 222 -30.30 -2.99 21.17
C GLU A 222 -29.74 -4.36 21.59
N ASP A 223 -29.04 -5.08 20.69
CA ASP A 223 -28.43 -6.38 20.96
C ASP A 223 -26.93 -6.42 20.64
N PRO A 224 -26.07 -5.93 21.57
CA PRO A 224 -24.62 -5.93 21.41
C PRO A 224 -24.00 -7.33 21.27
N SER A 225 -24.73 -8.41 21.59
CA SER A 225 -24.20 -9.78 21.44
C SER A 225 -23.95 -10.14 19.97
N LYS A 226 -24.63 -9.45 19.03
CA LYS A 226 -24.41 -9.61 17.59
C LYS A 226 -23.08 -9.04 17.11
N LEU A 227 -22.50 -8.10 17.85
CA LEU A 227 -21.25 -7.43 17.47
C LEU A 227 -20.05 -8.39 17.48
N ASP A 228 -20.07 -9.47 18.25
CA ASP A 228 -19.00 -10.49 18.24
C ASP A 228 -18.89 -11.15 16.86
N VAL A 229 -20.03 -11.60 16.32
CA VAL A 229 -20.08 -12.25 15.01
C VAL A 229 -19.71 -11.29 13.89
N LEU A 230 -20.19 -10.04 13.95
CA LEU A 230 -19.82 -9.03 12.95
C LEU A 230 -18.35 -8.65 13.07
N PHE A 231 -17.80 -8.51 14.28
CA PHE A 231 -16.39 -8.24 14.48
C PHE A 231 -15.51 -9.34 13.85
N ASN A 232 -15.88 -10.61 14.04
CA ASN A 232 -15.20 -11.76 13.42
C ASN A 232 -15.17 -11.65 11.89
N GLU A 233 -16.30 -11.29 11.27
CA GLU A 233 -16.35 -11.07 9.83
C GLU A 233 -15.45 -9.91 9.39
N MET A 234 -15.53 -8.78 10.08
CA MET A 234 -14.80 -7.57 9.69
C MET A 234 -13.29 -7.70 9.87
N ILE A 235 -12.84 -8.35 10.96
CA ILE A 235 -11.41 -8.58 11.19
C ILE A 235 -10.83 -9.60 10.20
N GLN A 236 -11.61 -10.60 9.78
CA GLN A 236 -11.17 -11.53 8.74
C GLN A 236 -11.14 -10.87 7.36
N MET A 237 -12.12 -10.03 7.01
CA MET A 237 -12.05 -9.23 5.77
C MET A 237 -10.79 -8.36 5.75
N CYS A 238 -10.47 -7.72 6.89
CA CYS A 238 -9.21 -7.02 7.09
C CYS A 238 -8.01 -7.97 6.93
N LEU A 239 -7.99 -9.16 7.55
CA LEU A 239 -6.89 -10.13 7.46
C LEU A 239 -6.58 -10.57 6.02
N TRP A 240 -7.59 -10.87 5.22
CA TRP A 240 -7.40 -11.41 3.87
C TRP A 240 -7.22 -10.33 2.80
N GLY A 241 -7.80 -9.14 3.00
CA GLY A 241 -7.68 -8.01 2.08
C GLY A 241 -8.05 -8.39 0.64
N ASN A 242 -7.21 -8.01 -0.33
CA ASN A 242 -7.41 -8.33 -1.75
C ASN A 242 -7.12 -9.79 -2.13
N ALA A 243 -6.60 -10.61 -1.20
CA ALA A 243 -6.47 -12.06 -1.40
C ALA A 243 -7.78 -12.81 -1.08
N THR A 244 -8.83 -12.09 -0.68
CA THR A 244 -10.17 -12.65 -0.50
C THR A 244 -10.80 -12.95 -1.86
N ASP A 245 -11.10 -14.22 -2.11
CA ASP A 245 -11.94 -14.59 -3.25
C ASP A 245 -13.29 -13.87 -3.17
N LEU A 246 -13.84 -13.39 -4.28
CA LEU A 246 -15.12 -12.67 -4.29
C LEU A 246 -16.28 -13.53 -3.74
N SER A 247 -16.17 -14.85 -3.87
CA SER A 247 -17.07 -15.83 -3.26
C SER A 247 -16.94 -15.90 -1.74
N LEU A 248 -15.75 -15.58 -1.20
CA LEU A 248 -15.46 -15.51 0.23
C LEU A 248 -15.83 -14.15 0.82
N LEU A 249 -15.93 -13.08 0.02
CA LEU A 249 -16.57 -11.84 0.49
C LEU A 249 -18.03 -12.16 0.84
N THR A 250 -18.38 -12.10 2.12
CA THR A 250 -19.74 -12.37 2.57
C THR A 250 -20.63 -11.20 2.14
N ASN A 251 -21.71 -11.46 1.39
CA ASN A 251 -22.74 -10.44 1.16
C ASN A 251 -23.73 -10.53 2.32
N LEU A 252 -23.53 -9.75 3.36
CA LEU A 252 -24.42 -9.75 4.52
C LEU A 252 -25.65 -8.90 4.19
N THR A 253 -26.78 -9.55 3.92
CA THR A 253 -28.05 -8.84 3.76
C THR A 253 -28.60 -8.39 5.12
N HIS A 254 -29.53 -7.43 5.14
CA HIS A 254 -30.26 -7.03 6.34
C HIS A 254 -30.80 -8.23 7.13
N GLU A 255 -31.40 -9.22 6.45
CA GLU A 255 -31.90 -10.43 7.12
C GLU A 255 -30.78 -11.29 7.72
N ASP A 256 -29.64 -11.40 7.04
CA ASP A 256 -28.49 -12.18 7.52
C ASP A 256 -27.89 -11.57 8.78
N ILE A 257 -27.77 -10.24 8.81
CA ILE A 257 -27.26 -9.49 9.97
C ILE A 257 -28.20 -9.67 11.17
N LEU A 258 -29.51 -9.55 10.95
CA LEU A 258 -30.48 -9.65 12.03
C LEU A 258 -30.61 -11.06 12.58
N LYS A 259 -30.63 -12.07 11.71
CA LYS A 259 -30.80 -13.47 12.10
C LYS A 259 -29.47 -14.14 12.48
N LEU A 260 -28.34 -13.50 12.19
CA LEU A 260 -26.99 -14.09 12.24
C LEU A 260 -26.98 -15.50 11.61
N GLN A 261 -27.69 -15.63 10.48
CA GLN A 261 -27.86 -16.92 9.82
C GLN A 261 -26.52 -17.43 9.30
N SER A 262 -26.44 -18.74 9.07
CA SER A 262 -25.28 -19.48 8.56
C SER A 262 -24.81 -19.07 7.16
N VAL A 263 -25.24 -17.92 6.64
CA VAL A 263 -24.77 -17.34 5.39
C VAL A 263 -23.36 -16.82 5.63
N GLY A 264 -22.40 -17.36 4.87
CA GLY A 264 -20.98 -17.12 5.09
C GLY A 264 -20.32 -18.08 6.07
N LYS A 265 -21.06 -18.97 6.77
CA LYS A 265 -20.44 -19.95 7.68
C LYS A 265 -19.52 -20.94 6.94
N GLU A 266 -19.92 -21.39 5.75
CA GLU A 266 -19.05 -22.24 4.91
C GLU A 266 -17.80 -21.48 4.47
N ALA A 267 -17.94 -20.21 4.06
CA ALA A 267 -16.81 -19.35 3.70
C ALA A 267 -15.90 -19.04 4.91
N GLN A 268 -16.48 -18.85 6.10
CA GLN A 268 -15.77 -18.71 7.38
C GLN A 268 -15.02 -20.00 7.73
N ASP A 269 -15.67 -21.15 7.62
CA ASP A 269 -15.06 -22.45 7.93
C ASP A 269 -13.91 -22.76 6.95
N GLU A 270 -14.08 -22.44 5.66
CA GLU A 270 -13.02 -22.52 4.66
C GLU A 270 -11.85 -21.57 4.98
N ARG A 271 -12.12 -20.32 5.39
CA ARG A 271 -11.07 -19.37 5.81
C ARG A 271 -10.34 -19.83 7.07
N LYS A 272 -11.09 -20.31 8.07
CA LYS A 272 -10.55 -20.81 9.35
C LYS A 272 -9.57 -21.95 9.16
N ALA A 273 -9.74 -22.78 8.13
CA ALA A 273 -8.77 -23.83 7.79
C ALA A 273 -7.36 -23.27 7.47
N PHE A 274 -7.25 -22.00 7.10
CA PHE A 274 -5.99 -21.32 6.81
C PHE A 274 -5.50 -20.40 7.95
N ILE A 275 -6.23 -20.30 9.06
CA ILE A 275 -5.85 -19.53 10.24
C ILE A 275 -5.19 -20.47 11.25
N LEU A 276 -3.87 -20.37 11.40
CA LEU A 276 -3.11 -21.25 12.31
C LEU A 276 -3.25 -20.87 13.78
N ARG A 277 -3.53 -19.59 14.06
CA ARG A 277 -3.74 -19.05 15.39
C ARG A 277 -4.84 -18.00 15.31
N ASP A 278 -5.88 -18.22 16.09
CA ASP A 278 -7.07 -17.38 16.13
C ASP A 278 -7.25 -16.87 17.57
N ASP A 279 -6.98 -15.58 17.76
CA ASP A 279 -7.20 -14.84 19.00
C ASP A 279 -8.35 -13.81 18.82
N GLU A 280 -9.21 -13.95 17.80
CA GLU A 280 -10.26 -12.97 17.44
C GLU A 280 -11.24 -12.75 18.59
N LYS A 281 -11.67 -13.84 19.24
CA LYS A 281 -12.56 -13.76 20.40
C LYS A 281 -11.93 -13.00 21.58
N VAL A 282 -10.65 -13.27 21.85
CA VAL A 282 -9.90 -12.59 22.93
C VAL A 282 -9.75 -11.10 22.60
N ALA A 283 -9.50 -10.77 21.34
CA ALA A 283 -9.43 -9.38 20.88
C ALA A 283 -10.77 -8.67 21.03
N PHE A 284 -11.89 -9.33 20.69
CA PHE A 284 -13.23 -8.77 20.86
C PHE A 284 -13.59 -8.59 22.34
N GLU A 285 -13.38 -9.61 23.17
CA GLU A 285 -13.60 -9.53 24.63
C GLU A 285 -12.84 -8.34 25.23
N TYR A 286 -11.57 -8.14 24.84
CA TYR A 286 -10.79 -6.99 25.26
C TYR A 286 -11.35 -5.66 24.71
N LEU A 287 -11.73 -5.61 23.42
CA LEU A 287 -12.35 -4.44 22.81
C LEU A 287 -13.58 -3.96 23.62
N THR A 288 -14.40 -4.89 24.11
CA THR A 288 -15.61 -4.54 24.89
C THR A 288 -15.31 -3.86 26.23
N THR A 289 -14.08 -3.96 26.73
CA THR A 289 -13.64 -3.28 27.96
C THR A 289 -13.25 -1.82 27.73
N LEU A 290 -13.05 -1.43 26.47
CA LEU A 290 -12.65 -0.09 26.09
C LEU A 290 -13.85 0.87 26.08
N LYS A 291 -13.56 2.16 26.20
CA LYS A 291 -14.56 3.23 26.12
C LYS A 291 -13.95 4.44 25.44
N ASP A 292 -14.63 4.95 24.42
CA ASP A 292 -14.20 6.11 23.63
C ASP A 292 -12.73 6.00 23.17
N ALA A 293 -12.24 4.78 22.91
CA ALA A 293 -10.83 4.52 22.74
C ALA A 293 -10.30 4.94 21.36
N ARG A 294 -8.98 5.18 21.33
CA ARG A 294 -8.20 5.26 20.09
C ARG A 294 -7.74 3.85 19.70
N VAL A 295 -7.86 3.49 18.43
CA VAL A 295 -7.26 2.29 17.84
C VAL A 295 -6.25 2.69 16.78
N ASP A 296 -5.11 2.01 16.73
CA ASP A 296 -4.04 2.31 15.77
C ASP A 296 -3.85 1.18 14.76
N PHE A 297 -3.82 1.50 13.47
CA PHE A 297 -3.54 0.55 12.39
C PHE A 297 -2.13 0.80 11.84
N ILE A 298 -1.30 -0.24 11.85
CA ILE A 298 0.06 -0.22 11.33
C ILE A 298 0.13 -1.04 10.05
N LEU A 299 0.81 -0.52 9.00
CA LEU A 299 1.12 -1.18 7.72
C LEU A 299 0.02 -1.15 6.63
N ASP A 300 -1.21 -0.71 6.91
CA ASP A 300 -2.28 -0.63 5.89
C ASP A 300 -3.42 0.35 6.24
N ASN A 301 -4.29 0.65 5.27
CA ASN A 301 -5.49 1.50 5.38
C ASN A 301 -6.77 0.65 5.33
N ASP A 302 -7.04 -0.15 6.36
CA ASP A 302 -8.27 -0.94 6.46
C ASP A 302 -9.48 -0.09 6.86
N LEU A 303 -9.90 0.82 5.97
CA LEU A 303 -10.95 1.82 6.23
C LEU A 303 -12.30 1.19 6.57
N VAL A 304 -12.64 0.06 5.98
CA VAL A 304 -13.93 -0.62 6.22
C VAL A 304 -14.00 -1.17 7.65
N PHE A 305 -12.92 -1.79 8.14
CA PHE A 305 -12.88 -2.28 9.52
C PHE A 305 -12.79 -1.12 10.52
N ALA A 306 -12.01 -0.07 10.20
CA ALA A 306 -11.98 1.15 10.99
C ALA A 306 -13.36 1.82 11.11
N ASP A 307 -14.14 1.83 10.02
CA ASP A 307 -15.50 2.36 10.00
C ASP A 307 -16.42 1.51 10.87
N PHE A 308 -16.30 0.18 10.77
CA PHE A 308 -17.06 -0.71 11.64
C PHE A 308 -16.83 -0.40 13.13
N LEU A 309 -15.55 -0.27 13.53
CA LEU A 309 -15.17 0.02 14.90
C LEU A 309 -15.75 1.36 15.40
N VAL A 310 -15.66 2.42 14.60
CA VAL A 310 -16.11 3.76 14.99
C VAL A 310 -17.64 3.91 14.95
N THR A 311 -18.29 3.28 13.97
CA THR A 311 -19.71 3.54 13.67
C THR A 311 -20.65 2.61 14.43
N TYR A 312 -20.30 1.34 14.55
CA TYR A 312 -21.21 0.29 15.02
C TYR A 312 -20.78 -0.33 16.36
N THR A 313 -19.65 0.09 16.92
CA THR A 313 -19.26 -0.31 18.28
C THR A 313 -19.24 0.89 19.21
N PRO A 314 -19.64 0.75 20.49
CA PRO A 314 -19.59 1.83 21.46
C PRO A 314 -18.19 2.02 22.09
N TYR A 315 -17.18 1.27 21.62
CA TYR A 315 -15.89 1.14 22.29
C TYR A 315 -14.81 2.08 21.72
N VAL A 316 -14.93 2.46 20.45
CA VAL A 316 -13.89 3.18 19.69
C VAL A 316 -14.44 4.52 19.20
N SER A 317 -13.74 5.61 19.53
CA SER A 317 -14.09 6.96 19.07
C SER A 317 -13.16 7.47 17.96
N LYS A 318 -11.97 6.86 17.84
CA LYS A 318 -10.91 7.32 16.94
C LYS A 318 -10.07 6.18 16.40
N VAL A 319 -9.73 6.25 15.11
CA VAL A 319 -8.76 5.39 14.45
C VAL A 319 -7.61 6.22 13.90
N VAL A 320 -6.38 5.78 14.15
CA VAL A 320 -5.15 6.40 13.64
C VAL A 320 -4.39 5.42 12.75
N PHE A 321 -4.16 5.79 11.50
CA PHE A 321 -3.42 4.99 10.53
C PHE A 321 -1.95 5.43 10.49
N HIS A 322 -1.03 4.47 10.43
CA HIS A 322 0.42 4.68 10.38
C HIS A 322 1.00 4.28 9.01
N PRO A 323 1.01 5.22 8.03
CA PRO A 323 1.55 4.95 6.70
C PRO A 323 3.08 4.89 6.71
N LYS A 324 3.68 4.62 5.55
CA LYS A 324 5.12 4.64 5.31
C LYS A 324 5.58 5.99 4.77
N SER A 325 6.74 6.44 5.24
CA SER A 325 7.37 7.71 4.86
C SER A 325 7.71 7.83 3.38
N ILE A 326 7.97 6.70 2.73
CA ILE A 326 8.49 6.61 1.37
C ILE A 326 7.83 5.44 0.63
N PRO A 327 7.91 5.36 -0.70
CA PRO A 327 7.46 4.19 -1.44
C PRO A 327 8.18 2.93 -0.93
N TRP A 328 7.42 2.03 -0.30
CA TRP A 328 7.97 0.98 0.54
C TRP A 328 7.33 -0.36 0.16
N PHE A 329 8.16 -1.40 0.02
CA PHE A 329 7.72 -2.78 -0.19
C PHE A 329 6.73 -2.98 -1.34
N VAL A 330 6.82 -2.10 -2.36
CA VAL A 330 5.95 -1.97 -3.54
C VAL A 330 4.57 -1.40 -3.22
N SER A 331 3.81 -2.06 -2.35
CA SER A 331 2.38 -1.78 -2.16
C SER A 331 2.05 -1.03 -0.87
N ASP A 332 3.00 -0.81 0.03
CA ASP A 332 2.68 -0.17 1.30
C ASP A 332 2.19 1.26 1.07
N VAL A 333 1.20 1.61 1.90
CA VAL A 333 0.53 2.90 1.87
C VAL A 333 1.47 4.01 2.32
N THR A 334 1.45 5.11 1.57
CA THR A 334 2.00 6.42 1.94
C THR A 334 0.87 7.45 2.12
N PRO A 335 1.11 8.62 2.73
CA PRO A 335 0.10 9.67 2.87
C PRO A 335 -0.50 10.12 1.52
N PRO A 336 0.30 10.28 0.43
CA PRO A 336 -0.26 10.49 -0.90
C PRO A 336 -1.26 9.41 -1.34
N ASP A 337 -0.98 8.13 -1.07
CA ASP A 337 -1.91 7.04 -1.41
C ASP A 337 -3.24 7.16 -0.65
N PHE A 338 -3.18 7.48 0.65
CA PHE A 338 -4.38 7.70 1.47
C PHE A 338 -5.25 8.84 0.91
N ARG A 339 -4.65 9.95 0.47
CA ARG A 339 -5.40 11.05 -0.15
C ARG A 339 -5.95 10.67 -1.52
N ALA A 340 -5.14 9.99 -2.34
CA ALA A 340 -5.53 9.55 -3.67
C ALA A 340 -6.70 8.57 -3.63
N LEU A 341 -6.80 7.72 -2.61
CA LEU A 341 -7.89 6.77 -2.41
C LEU A 341 -9.28 7.43 -2.52
N PHE A 342 -9.49 8.57 -1.84
CA PHE A 342 -10.78 9.28 -1.89
C PHE A 342 -11.07 9.82 -3.29
N THR A 343 -10.05 10.36 -3.95
CA THR A 343 -10.18 10.88 -5.33
C THR A 343 -10.50 9.75 -6.31
N SER A 344 -9.81 8.62 -6.21
CA SER A 344 -10.05 7.43 -7.03
C SER A 344 -11.44 6.84 -6.81
N LEU A 345 -11.91 6.76 -5.56
CA LEU A 345 -13.24 6.23 -5.25
C LEU A 345 -14.39 7.16 -5.69
N ARG A 346 -14.14 8.48 -5.75
CA ARG A 346 -15.09 9.47 -6.26
C ARG A 346 -15.10 9.58 -7.80
N SER A 347 -14.04 9.13 -8.46
CA SER A 347 -13.89 9.24 -9.91
C SER A 347 -14.90 8.36 -10.65
N GLU A 348 -15.65 8.96 -11.57
CA GLU A 348 -16.60 8.24 -12.43
C GLU A 348 -15.89 7.31 -13.44
N SER A 349 -14.62 7.61 -13.75
CA SER A 349 -13.79 6.94 -14.75
C SER A 349 -12.71 6.04 -14.18
N PHE A 350 -12.53 5.97 -12.86
CA PHE A 350 -11.51 5.10 -12.30
C PHE A 350 -11.91 3.61 -12.37
N PHE A 351 -13.18 3.29 -12.10
CA PHE A 351 -13.75 1.93 -12.18
C PHE A 351 -14.65 1.73 -13.41
N LEU A 352 -14.07 1.79 -14.61
CA LEU A 352 -14.83 1.73 -15.88
C LEU A 352 -15.40 0.34 -16.22
N HIS A 353 -14.65 -0.74 -15.95
CA HIS A 353 -14.96 -2.06 -16.48
C HIS A 353 -16.08 -2.79 -15.73
N ASP A 354 -16.33 -2.42 -14.48
CA ASP A 354 -17.37 -3.03 -13.63
C ASP A 354 -18.35 -1.98 -13.10
N ALA A 355 -18.57 -0.91 -13.88
CA ALA A 355 -19.51 0.16 -13.57
C ALA A 355 -20.83 -0.43 -13.05
N PRO A 356 -21.11 -0.36 -11.74
CA PRO A 356 -22.21 -1.11 -11.17
C PRO A 356 -23.51 -0.35 -11.38
N SER A 357 -24.61 -0.92 -10.88
CA SER A 357 -25.91 -0.27 -10.85
C SER A 357 -25.84 1.14 -10.24
N GLY A 358 -26.83 1.98 -10.56
CA GLY A 358 -26.96 3.30 -9.94
C GLY A 358 -26.93 3.23 -8.41
N ASP A 359 -27.58 2.22 -7.84
CA ASP A 359 -27.67 2.01 -6.39
C ASP A 359 -26.30 1.73 -5.76
N ALA A 360 -25.47 0.87 -6.37
CA ALA A 360 -24.14 0.57 -5.85
C ALA A 360 -23.22 1.80 -5.84
N ARG A 361 -23.36 2.70 -6.83
CA ARG A 361 -22.63 3.98 -6.84
C ARG A 361 -23.12 4.91 -5.73
N ILE A 362 -24.43 4.93 -5.46
CA ILE A 362 -25.01 5.72 -4.37
C ILE A 362 -24.51 5.19 -3.02
N GLN A 363 -24.54 3.87 -2.80
CA GLN A 363 -24.06 3.24 -1.57
C GLN A 363 -22.57 3.54 -1.33
N LEU A 364 -21.73 3.42 -2.35
CA LEU A 364 -20.32 3.81 -2.25
C LEU A 364 -20.17 5.31 -1.94
N SER A 365 -20.91 6.18 -2.62
CA SER A 365 -20.87 7.63 -2.37
C SER A 365 -21.27 7.99 -0.94
N THR A 366 -22.27 7.30 -0.37
CA THR A 366 -22.68 7.46 1.03
C THR A 366 -21.56 7.05 1.98
N LEU A 367 -20.94 5.89 1.75
CA LEU A 367 -19.80 5.41 2.54
C LEU A 367 -18.62 6.39 2.50
N LEU A 368 -18.27 6.90 1.33
CA LEU A 368 -17.19 7.88 1.16
C LEU A 368 -17.49 9.19 1.89
N THR A 369 -18.73 9.67 1.82
CA THR A 369 -19.15 10.89 2.52
C THR A 369 -18.99 10.73 4.04
N ARG A 370 -19.29 9.54 4.58
CA ARG A 370 -19.06 9.22 6.00
C ARG A 370 -17.57 9.23 6.35
N TRP A 371 -16.72 8.60 5.54
CA TRP A 371 -15.27 8.59 5.78
C TRP A 371 -14.63 9.98 5.68
N GLU A 372 -15.04 10.80 4.71
CA GLU A 372 -14.59 12.19 4.58
C GLU A 372 -14.95 12.99 5.85
N GLN A 373 -16.17 12.81 6.39
CA GLN A 373 -16.55 13.42 7.66
C GLN A 373 -15.73 12.89 8.85
N TYR A 374 -15.34 11.61 8.85
CA TYR A 374 -14.45 11.08 9.89
C TYR A 374 -13.07 11.71 9.85
N VAL A 375 -12.54 11.94 8.65
CA VAL A 375 -11.28 12.65 8.48
C VAL A 375 -11.41 14.11 8.94
N GLU A 376 -12.48 14.81 8.54
CA GLU A 376 -12.73 16.20 8.94
C GLU A 376 -12.89 16.37 10.45
N LYS A 377 -13.63 15.46 11.10
CA LYS A 377 -13.88 15.48 12.55
C LYS A 377 -12.73 14.86 13.37
N GLY A 378 -11.74 14.25 12.71
CA GLY A 378 -10.60 13.60 13.37
C GLY A 378 -10.90 12.24 13.99
N ALA A 379 -12.05 11.63 13.67
CA ALA A 379 -12.35 10.24 14.02
C ALA A 379 -11.47 9.28 13.21
N PHE A 380 -11.16 9.60 11.95
CA PHE A 380 -10.06 9.00 11.21
C PHE A 380 -8.92 10.00 11.11
N ALA A 381 -7.69 9.55 11.34
CA ALA A 381 -6.50 10.39 11.17
C ALA A 381 -5.31 9.56 10.69
N LEU A 382 -4.42 10.18 9.93
CA LEU A 382 -3.06 9.67 9.80
C LEU A 382 -2.26 10.05 11.05
N SER A 383 -1.24 9.26 11.40
CA SER A 383 -0.29 9.62 12.47
C SER A 383 0.57 10.84 12.13
N VAL A 384 0.52 11.31 10.89
CA VAL A 384 1.15 12.53 10.36
C VAL A 384 0.10 13.41 9.65
N PRO A 385 0.38 14.69 9.38
CA PRO A 385 -0.52 15.51 8.56
C PRO A 385 -0.88 14.87 7.21
N LEU A 386 -2.12 15.07 6.75
CA LEU A 386 -2.58 14.50 5.47
C LEU A 386 -1.69 14.92 4.30
N GLU A 387 -1.18 16.15 4.30
CA GLU A 387 -0.34 16.71 3.23
C GLU A 387 1.15 16.37 3.34
N THR A 388 1.53 15.51 4.30
CA THR A 388 2.92 15.06 4.45
C THR A 388 3.44 14.47 3.14
N LYS A 389 4.59 14.98 2.68
CA LYS A 389 5.22 14.55 1.44
C LYS A 389 6.06 13.30 1.67
N LEU A 390 6.34 12.58 0.59
CA LEU A 390 7.28 11.46 0.64
C LEU A 390 8.65 11.93 1.15
N GLY A 391 9.20 11.20 2.12
CA GLY A 391 10.51 11.46 2.73
C GLY A 391 10.55 12.59 3.75
N GLU A 392 9.40 13.20 4.09
CA GLU A 392 9.33 14.24 5.12
C GLU A 392 9.54 13.64 6.51
N LYS A 393 10.55 14.15 7.22
CA LYS A 393 11.00 13.64 8.53
C LYS A 393 9.96 13.86 9.61
N ASN A 394 9.68 12.83 10.39
CA ASN A 394 8.84 12.93 11.58
C ASN A 394 9.14 11.79 12.58
N GLU A 395 9.35 12.15 13.85
CA GLU A 395 9.79 11.21 14.91
C GLU A 395 8.77 10.12 15.29
N ILE A 396 7.50 10.24 14.87
CA ILE A 396 6.46 9.21 15.06
C ILE A 396 6.16 8.44 13.77
N TYR A 397 6.97 8.66 12.73
CA TYR A 397 6.70 8.21 11.37
C TYR A 397 7.89 7.50 10.72
N ASP A 398 9.10 8.04 10.92
CA ASP A 398 10.33 7.59 10.27
C ASP A 398 10.65 6.11 10.60
N PHE A 399 10.34 5.69 11.84
CA PHE A 399 10.58 4.34 12.34
C PHE A 399 9.98 3.23 11.47
N TRP A 400 8.83 3.49 10.82
CA TRP A 400 8.15 2.48 9.99
C TRP A 400 8.91 2.13 8.71
N THR A 401 9.94 2.90 8.37
CA THR A 401 10.84 2.72 7.23
C THR A 401 12.31 2.63 7.66
N ALA A 402 12.56 2.52 8.97
CA ALA A 402 13.87 2.26 9.54
C ALA A 402 14.24 0.77 9.39
N PRO A 403 15.54 0.39 9.49
CA PRO A 403 15.95 -1.01 9.41
C PRO A 403 15.67 -1.79 10.71
N ASN A 404 15.14 -1.13 11.73
CA ASN A 404 15.03 -1.67 13.08
C ASN A 404 13.79 -2.57 13.24
N PRO A 405 13.92 -3.71 13.92
CA PRO A 405 12.78 -4.49 14.37
C PRO A 405 11.97 -3.73 15.44
N TYR A 406 10.70 -4.09 15.62
CA TYR A 406 9.79 -3.36 16.51
C TYR A 406 10.17 -3.41 18.00
N TRP A 407 10.91 -4.42 18.45
CA TRP A 407 11.40 -4.46 19.82
C TRP A 407 12.43 -3.36 20.14
N ASP A 408 13.04 -2.75 19.12
CA ASP A 408 13.95 -1.60 19.29
C ASP A 408 13.18 -0.27 19.40
N MET A 409 11.85 -0.25 19.21
CA MET A 409 11.05 0.99 19.12
C MET A 409 11.19 1.87 20.37
N ILE A 410 11.30 1.28 21.57
CA ILE A 410 11.49 2.03 22.82
C ILE A 410 12.76 2.88 22.78
N GLU A 411 13.85 2.34 22.23
CA GLU A 411 15.14 3.02 22.15
C GLU A 411 15.22 3.95 20.94
N LYS A 412 14.76 3.47 19.78
CA LYS A 412 14.97 4.13 18.48
C LYS A 412 13.87 5.13 18.13
N ALA A 413 12.66 4.95 18.64
CA ALA A 413 11.52 5.83 18.39
C ALA A 413 10.67 6.03 19.67
N PRO A 414 11.26 6.59 20.74
CA PRO A 414 10.58 6.73 22.03
C PRO A 414 9.29 7.56 21.94
N LYS A 415 9.24 8.57 21.07
CA LYS A 415 8.02 9.38 20.83
C LYS A 415 6.90 8.56 20.19
N LEU A 416 7.23 7.68 19.24
CA LEU A 416 6.27 6.76 18.65
C LEU A 416 5.74 5.80 19.72
N PHE A 417 6.64 5.21 20.51
CA PHE A 417 6.26 4.29 21.57
C PHE A 417 5.32 4.94 22.60
N GLU A 418 5.63 6.17 23.04
CA GLU A 418 4.75 6.92 23.95
C GLU A 418 3.41 7.32 23.32
N SER A 419 3.36 7.54 22.00
CA SER A 419 2.09 7.75 21.27
C SER A 419 1.25 6.48 21.22
N LEU A 420 1.85 5.32 20.91
CA LEU A 420 1.15 4.04 20.85
C LEU A 420 0.65 3.55 22.21
N LYS A 421 1.31 3.94 23.32
CA LYS A 421 0.79 3.69 24.69
C LYS A 421 -0.55 4.36 24.99
N GLN A 422 -0.93 5.37 24.21
CA GLN A 422 -2.24 6.02 24.33
C GLN A 422 -3.32 5.29 23.52
N SER A 423 -2.94 4.28 22.73
CA SER A 423 -3.87 3.44 21.99
C SER A 423 -4.52 2.43 22.92
N GLY A 424 -5.83 2.24 22.77
CA GLY A 424 -6.55 1.15 23.41
C GLY A 424 -6.22 -0.20 22.78
N LEU A 425 -6.00 -0.23 21.47
CA LEU A 425 -5.61 -1.41 20.70
C LEU A 425 -4.76 -1.02 19.50
N VAL A 426 -3.63 -1.71 19.29
CA VAL A 426 -2.76 -1.53 18.11
C VAL A 426 -2.86 -2.77 17.23
N ILE A 427 -3.30 -2.58 15.99
CA ILE A 427 -3.47 -3.62 14.98
C ILE A 427 -2.31 -3.55 14.01
N PHE A 428 -1.46 -4.58 14.00
CA PHE A 428 -0.37 -4.73 13.05
C PHE A 428 -0.83 -5.57 11.86
N LYS A 429 -0.97 -4.93 10.70
CA LYS A 429 -1.35 -5.61 9.48
C LYS A 429 -0.14 -6.32 8.87
N ALA A 430 -0.18 -7.65 8.80
CA ALA A 430 0.87 -8.42 8.13
C ALA A 430 0.65 -8.46 6.62
N ARG A 431 1.74 -8.45 5.85
CA ARG A 431 1.67 -8.77 4.42
C ARG A 431 1.52 -10.27 4.26
N LEU A 432 0.44 -10.71 3.62
CA LEU A 432 0.35 -12.06 3.08
C LEU A 432 1.10 -12.08 1.73
N THR A 433 2.24 -12.74 1.65
CA THR A 433 2.85 -13.04 0.35
C THR A 433 2.39 -14.40 -0.12
N ASP A 434 1.70 -14.45 -1.26
CA ASP A 434 1.46 -15.69 -1.98
C ASP A 434 2.78 -16.14 -2.61
N SER A 435 3.35 -17.21 -2.07
CA SER A 435 4.53 -17.86 -2.65
C SER A 435 4.19 -19.19 -3.28
N GLY A 436 3.00 -19.33 -3.90
CA GLY A 436 2.63 -20.46 -4.74
C GLY A 436 2.41 -21.79 -4.00
N HIS A 437 3.17 -22.09 -2.93
CA HIS A 437 3.13 -23.31 -2.14
C HIS A 437 3.16 -23.06 -0.62
N ASN A 438 3.41 -21.82 -0.15
CA ASN A 438 3.25 -21.42 1.27
C ASN A 438 2.77 -19.96 1.38
N LYS A 439 1.61 -19.72 1.99
CA LYS A 439 1.23 -18.36 2.41
C LYS A 439 1.99 -18.05 3.70
N THR A 440 2.91 -17.08 3.64
CA THR A 440 3.64 -16.63 4.84
C THR A 440 3.22 -15.19 5.13
N SER A 441 2.83 -14.91 6.37
CA SER A 441 2.62 -13.55 6.86
C SER A 441 3.98 -12.96 7.28
N LEU A 442 4.35 -11.84 6.67
CA LEU A 442 5.51 -11.06 7.09
C LEU A 442 4.99 -9.82 7.82
N VAL A 443 5.27 -9.74 9.11
CA VAL A 443 5.26 -8.47 9.85
C VAL A 443 6.72 -8.12 10.09
N ASN A 444 7.12 -6.90 9.72
CA ASN A 444 8.44 -6.41 10.08
C ASN A 444 8.59 -6.51 11.62
N GLY A 445 9.53 -7.33 12.10
CA GLY A 445 9.85 -7.42 13.52
C GLY A 445 9.06 -8.43 14.38
N THR A 446 8.37 -9.43 13.81
CA THR A 446 7.79 -10.54 14.62
C THR A 446 8.26 -11.95 14.21
N HIS A 447 9.54 -12.10 13.84
CA HIS A 447 10.17 -13.42 13.79
C HIS A 447 11.13 -13.60 14.97
#